data_AF-A0AAP7N6H2-F1
#
_entry.id   AF-A0AAP7N6H2-F1
#
_cell.length_a   1.000
_cell.length_b   1.000
_cell.length_c   1.000
_cell.angle_alpha   90.00
_cell.angle_beta   90.00
_cell.angle_gamma   90.00
#
_symmetry.space_group_name_H-M   'P 1'
#
loop_
_entity.id
_entity.type
_entity.pdbx_description
1 polymer ?
#
loop_
_entity_poly.entity_id
_entity_poly.type
_entity_poly.pdbx_seq_one_letter_code
_entity_poly.pdbx_strand_id
1 'polypeptide(L)'
;MEHIKALAIKGIMTIIILYLILGLGFRFTFGDVLLMTIVLGAVSYFTGDLYVLPRWNNITAASADFGIAFLVVWLMGMPLSMGISGGRLAFAALISAIIIAVGEYFFHIYLMRKDLGGSRFLEPRSE
;
A
#
# COMPACT_ATOMS: atom_id res chain seq x y z
N MET A 1 8.59 18.27 0.05
CA MET A 1 7.74 18.17 -1.17
C MET A 1 7.86 16.82 -1.87
N GLU A 2 8.85 16.00 -1.57
CA GLU A 2 9.02 14.67 -2.22
C GLU A 2 8.11 13.59 -1.63
N HIS A 3 7.84 13.63 -0.32
CA HIS A 3 6.90 12.71 0.34
C HIS A 3 5.48 12.79 -0.23
N ILE A 4 5.01 13.98 -0.62
CA ILE A 4 3.68 14.16 -1.23
C ILE A 4 3.61 13.47 -2.59
N LYS A 5 4.68 13.57 -3.40
CA LYS A 5 4.76 12.87 -4.70
C LYS A 5 4.81 11.36 -4.50
N ALA A 6 5.58 10.89 -3.52
CA ALA A 6 5.65 9.47 -3.21
C ALA A 6 4.29 8.92 -2.75
N LEU A 7 3.61 9.63 -1.83
CA LEU A 7 2.30 9.25 -1.34
C LEU A 7 1.23 9.25 -2.45
N ALA A 8 1.29 10.22 -3.37
CA ALA A 8 0.36 10.27 -4.51
C ALA A 8 0.54 9.07 -5.46
N ILE A 9 1.78 8.70 -5.78
CA ILE A 9 2.06 7.54 -6.64
C ILE A 9 1.64 6.25 -5.94
N LYS A 10 1.97 6.10 -4.64
CA LYS A 10 1.53 4.96 -3.81
C LYS A 10 -0.01 4.85 -3.83
N GLY A 11 -0.70 5.96 -3.58
CA GLY A 11 -2.16 6.01 -3.61
C GLY A 11 -2.77 5.59 -4.96
N ILE A 12 -2.26 6.12 -6.08
CA ILE A 12 -2.75 5.76 -7.42
C ILE A 12 -2.53 4.27 -7.70
N MET A 13 -1.36 3.74 -7.37
CA MET A 13 -1.05 2.32 -7.52
C MET A 13 -2.04 1.45 -6.72
N THR A 14 -2.28 1.81 -5.45
CA THR A 14 -3.19 1.09 -4.57
C THR A 14 -4.64 1.14 -5.08
N ILE A 15 -5.12 2.29 -5.56
CA ILE A 15 -6.47 2.42 -6.16
C ILE A 15 -6.60 1.47 -7.35
N ILE A 16 -5.62 1.44 -8.25
CA ILE A 16 -5.66 0.60 -9.44
C ILE A 16 -5.71 -0.88 -9.05
N ILE A 17 -4.83 -1.31 -8.14
CA ILE A 17 -4.78 -2.71 -7.70
C ILE A 17 -6.09 -3.12 -7.03
N LEU A 18 -6.58 -2.33 -6.07
CA LEU A 18 -7.83 -2.64 -5.37
C LEU A 18 -9.03 -2.63 -6.31
N TYR A 19 -9.10 -1.70 -7.26
CA TYR A 19 -10.21 -1.65 -8.22
C TYR A 19 -10.23 -2.86 -9.14
N LEU A 20 -9.07 -3.29 -9.63
CA LEU A 20 -8.96 -4.49 -10.48
C LEU A 20 -9.39 -5.76 -9.74
N ILE A 21 -9.06 -5.88 -8.46
CA ILE A 21 -9.36 -7.09 -7.69
C ILE A 21 -10.78 -7.02 -7.13
N LEU A 22 -11.08 -6.00 -6.32
CA LEU A 22 -12.35 -5.89 -5.59
C LEU A 22 -13.48 -5.37 -6.47
N GLY A 23 -13.21 -4.37 -7.32
CA GLY A 23 -14.21 -3.79 -8.20
C GLY A 23 -14.66 -4.78 -9.27
N LEU A 24 -13.73 -5.31 -10.06
CA LEU A 24 -14.04 -6.25 -11.14
C LEU A 24 -14.34 -7.67 -10.63
N GLY A 25 -13.60 -8.15 -9.62
CA GLY A 25 -13.71 -9.53 -9.13
C GLY A 25 -14.79 -9.74 -8.07
N PHE A 26 -15.08 -8.73 -7.25
CA PHE A 26 -15.98 -8.85 -6.09
C PHE A 26 -17.13 -7.83 -6.11
N ARG A 27 -17.32 -7.10 -7.22
CA ARG A 27 -18.44 -6.15 -7.43
C ARG A 27 -18.47 -4.98 -6.44
N PHE A 28 -17.32 -4.59 -5.89
CA PHE A 28 -17.22 -3.39 -5.08
C PHE A 28 -17.44 -2.15 -5.95
N THR A 29 -18.10 -1.13 -5.41
CA THR A 29 -18.25 0.13 -6.15
C THR A 29 -16.94 0.91 -6.16
N PHE A 30 -16.78 1.81 -7.12
CA PHE A 30 -15.62 2.71 -7.15
C PHE A 30 -15.50 3.53 -5.86
N GLY A 31 -16.64 3.93 -5.25
CA GLY A 31 -16.66 4.65 -3.98
C GLY A 31 -16.09 3.83 -2.83
N ASP A 32 -16.41 2.54 -2.78
CA ASP A 32 -15.88 1.62 -1.75
C ASP A 32 -14.37 1.47 -1.88
N VAL A 33 -13.87 1.30 -3.11
CA VAL A 33 -12.44 1.17 -3.41
C VAL A 33 -11.69 2.46 -3.05
N LEU A 34 -12.27 3.62 -3.37
CA LEU A 34 -11.68 4.91 -3.04
C LEU A 34 -11.59 5.10 -1.52
N LEU A 35 -12.66 4.78 -0.79
CA LEU A 35 -12.70 4.83 0.67
C LEU A 35 -11.65 3.90 1.29
N MET A 36 -11.59 2.65 0.83
CA MET A 36 -10.58 1.67 1.27
C MET A 36 -9.17 2.18 1.02
N THR A 37 -8.90 2.81 -0.13
CA THR A 37 -7.56 3.32 -0.44
C THR A 37 -7.18 4.49 0.47
N ILE A 38 -8.11 5.41 0.77
CA ILE A 38 -7.86 6.52 1.69
C ILE A 38 -7.53 5.98 3.09
N VAL A 39 -8.31 5.02 3.59
CA VAL A 39 -8.08 4.42 4.90
C VAL A 39 -6.76 3.63 4.92
N LEU A 40 -6.49 2.83 3.89
CA LEU A 40 -5.24 2.08 3.78
C LEU A 40 -4.03 3.02 3.72
N GLY A 41 -4.11 4.09 2.94
CA GLY A 41 -3.06 5.11 2.86
C GLY A 41 -2.83 5.82 4.18
N ALA A 42 -3.91 6.17 4.91
CA ALA A 42 -3.79 6.76 6.24
C ALA A 42 -3.15 5.79 7.24
N VAL A 43 -3.64 4.54 7.32
CA VAL A 43 -3.11 3.53 8.26
C VAL A 43 -1.67 3.16 7.93
N SER A 44 -1.34 2.94 6.65
CA SER A 44 0.04 2.65 6.22
C SER A 44 0.98 3.84 6.48
N TYR A 45 0.51 5.09 6.32
CA TYR A 45 1.33 6.25 6.67
C TYR A 45 1.59 6.35 8.18
N PHE A 46 0.58 6.13 9.02
CA PHE A 46 0.72 6.18 10.48
C PHE A 46 1.50 4.99 11.05
N THR A 47 1.29 3.77 10.53
CA THR A 47 1.85 2.53 11.09
C THR A 47 3.11 2.07 10.37
N GLY A 48 3.17 2.19 9.03
CA GLY A 48 4.32 1.84 8.21
C GLY A 48 5.34 2.98 8.15
N ASP A 49 4.97 4.13 7.59
CA ASP A 49 5.93 5.19 7.27
C ASP A 49 6.47 5.95 8.51
N LEU A 50 5.72 6.05 9.60
CA LEU A 50 6.18 6.74 10.82
C LEU A 50 6.98 5.85 11.78
N TYR A 51 6.70 4.54 11.84
CA TYR A 51 7.32 3.62 12.81
C TYR A 51 8.34 2.65 12.19
N VAL A 52 8.20 2.29 10.90
CA VAL A 52 9.07 1.29 10.26
C VAL A 52 10.24 1.94 9.52
N LEU A 53 10.02 3.10 8.86
CA LEU A 53 11.03 3.79 8.04
C LEU A 53 12.33 4.24 8.76
N PRO A 54 12.40 4.55 10.08
CA PRO A 54 13.67 5.01 10.65
C PRO A 54 14.67 3.88 10.98
N ARG A 55 14.27 2.60 10.94
CA ARG A 55 15.09 1.51 11.53
C ARG A 55 15.20 0.20 10.74
N TRP A 56 14.43 -0.03 9.67
CA TRP A 56 14.28 -1.37 9.09
C TRP A 56 14.49 -1.45 7.57
N ASN A 57 14.98 -2.61 7.11
CA ASN A 57 15.30 -2.93 5.72
C ASN A 57 14.04 -3.01 4.83
N ASN A 58 14.16 -2.76 3.52
CA ASN A 58 13.03 -2.69 2.56
C ASN A 58 12.03 -3.88 2.62
N ILE A 59 12.52 -5.08 2.97
CA ILE A 59 11.69 -6.30 3.05
C ILE A 59 10.76 -6.28 4.27
N THR A 60 11.22 -5.75 5.41
CA THR A 60 10.39 -5.65 6.62
C THR A 60 9.27 -4.63 6.42
N ALA A 61 9.56 -3.50 5.77
CA ALA A 61 8.56 -2.49 5.43
C ALA A 61 7.45 -3.06 4.55
N ALA A 62 7.80 -3.77 3.47
CA ALA A 62 6.84 -4.43 2.60
C ALA A 62 6.02 -5.51 3.32
N SER A 63 6.61 -6.22 4.30
CA SER A 63 5.88 -7.22 5.10
C SER A 63 4.88 -6.59 6.08
N ALA A 64 5.21 -5.43 6.64
CA ALA A 64 4.29 -4.69 7.49
C ALA A 64 3.13 -4.10 6.67
N ASP A 65 3.43 -3.49 5.52
CA ASP A 65 2.40 -2.96 4.62
C ASP A 65 1.50 -4.08 4.06
N PHE A 66 2.06 -5.27 3.78
CA PHE A 66 1.28 -6.47 3.47
C PHE A 66 0.24 -6.79 4.54
N GLY A 67 0.65 -6.85 5.81
CA GLY A 67 -0.24 -7.15 6.93
C GLY A 67 -1.33 -6.09 7.09
N ILE A 68 -0.96 -4.81 6.96
CA ILE A 68 -1.91 -3.69 7.02
C ILE A 68 -2.92 -3.78 5.86
N ALA A 69 -2.44 -3.97 4.62
CA ALA A 69 -3.30 -4.10 3.44
C ALA A 69 -4.30 -5.25 3.59
N PHE A 70 -3.84 -6.41 4.07
CA PHE A 70 -4.72 -7.55 4.32
C PHE A 70 -5.81 -7.23 5.34
N LEU A 71 -5.43 -6.70 6.50
CA LEU A 71 -6.38 -6.42 7.59
C LEU A 71 -7.38 -5.33 7.20
N VAL A 72 -6.91 -4.25 6.56
CA VAL A 72 -7.78 -3.15 6.13
C VAL A 72 -8.78 -3.63 5.08
N VAL A 73 -8.32 -4.33 4.03
CA VAL A 73 -9.21 -4.82 2.97
C VAL A 73 -10.19 -5.85 3.51
N TRP A 74 -9.75 -6.74 4.40
CA TRP A 74 -10.62 -7.76 4.96
C TRP A 74 -11.68 -7.16 5.91
N LEU A 75 -11.27 -6.34 6.88
CA LEU A 75 -12.17 -5.77 7.88
C LEU A 75 -13.12 -4.74 7.27
N MET A 76 -12.64 -3.86 6.39
CA MET A 76 -13.51 -2.90 5.69
C MET A 76 -14.36 -3.58 4.62
N GLY A 77 -13.86 -4.67 4.02
CA GLY A 77 -14.60 -5.42 3.02
C GLY A 77 -15.82 -6.11 3.61
N MET A 78 -15.82 -6.50 4.88
CA MET A 78 -16.95 -7.22 5.49
C MET A 78 -18.27 -6.43 5.38
N PRO A 79 -18.36 -5.17 5.86
CA PRO A 79 -19.58 -4.37 5.73
C PRO A 79 -19.84 -3.92 4.27
N LEU A 80 -18.80 -3.72 3.46
CA LEU A 80 -18.93 -3.18 2.09
C LEU A 80 -19.30 -4.25 1.05
N SER A 81 -19.02 -5.52 1.33
CA SER A 81 -19.16 -6.62 0.35
C SER A 81 -20.60 -7.07 0.07
N MET A 82 -21.64 -6.37 0.56
CA MET A 82 -23.06 -6.65 0.29
C MET A 82 -23.45 -8.15 0.36
N GLY A 83 -22.92 -8.90 1.33
CA GLY A 83 -23.27 -10.30 1.56
C GLY A 83 -22.32 -11.36 0.96
N ILE A 84 -21.11 -10.99 0.53
CA ILE A 84 -20.08 -11.98 0.18
C ILE A 84 -19.64 -12.75 1.44
N SER A 85 -19.49 -14.06 1.31
CA SER A 85 -18.99 -14.92 2.38
C SER A 85 -17.60 -14.48 2.85
N GLY A 86 -17.39 -14.37 4.16
CA GLY A 86 -16.12 -13.92 4.74
C GLY A 86 -14.87 -14.64 4.23
N GLY A 87 -14.96 -15.94 3.92
CA GLY A 87 -13.83 -16.71 3.35
C GLY A 87 -13.42 -16.25 1.94
N ARG A 88 -14.39 -15.91 1.08
CA ARG A 88 -14.09 -15.36 -0.26
C ARG A 88 -13.48 -13.96 -0.17
N LEU A 89 -13.98 -13.15 0.76
CA LEU A 89 -13.42 -11.83 1.01
C LEU A 89 -12.00 -11.91 1.59
N ALA A 90 -11.75 -12.82 2.53
CA ALA A 90 -10.40 -13.05 3.07
C ALA A 90 -9.42 -13.45 1.96
N PHE A 91 -9.85 -14.29 1.01
CA PHE A 91 -9.04 -14.65 -0.15
C PHE A 91 -8.78 -13.44 -1.07
N ALA A 92 -9.79 -12.61 -1.32
CA ALA A 92 -9.64 -11.36 -2.07
C ALA A 92 -8.65 -10.40 -1.41
N ALA A 93 -8.77 -10.24 -0.09
CA ALA A 93 -7.90 -9.41 0.73
C ALA A 93 -6.46 -9.93 0.71
N LEU A 94 -6.27 -11.26 0.76
CA LEU A 94 -4.95 -11.88 0.68
C LEU A 94 -4.28 -11.60 -0.65
N ILE A 95 -4.98 -11.84 -1.77
CA ILE A 95 -4.44 -11.56 -3.11
C ILE A 95 -4.13 -10.07 -3.26
N SER A 96 -5.03 -9.20 -2.80
CA SER A 96 -4.84 -7.75 -2.84
C SER A 96 -3.60 -7.33 -2.08
N ALA A 97 -3.43 -7.83 -0.86
CA ALA A 97 -2.28 -7.54 -0.02
C ALA A 97 -0.97 -8.01 -0.65
N ILE A 98 -0.93 -9.21 -1.24
CA ILE A 98 0.29 -9.72 -1.92
C ILE A 98 0.67 -8.77 -3.07
N ILE A 99 -0.28 -8.41 -3.92
CA ILE A 99 -0.01 -7.58 -5.11
C ILE A 99 0.39 -6.17 -4.69
N ILE A 100 -0.25 -5.60 -3.67
CA ILE A 100 0.10 -4.29 -3.10
C ILE A 100 1.53 -4.33 -2.56
N ALA A 101 1.88 -5.33 -1.73
CA ALA A 101 3.19 -5.44 -1.12
C ALA A 101 4.31 -5.63 -2.17
N VAL A 102 4.05 -6.39 -3.23
CA VAL A 102 4.98 -6.51 -4.37
C VAL A 102 5.12 -5.16 -5.08
N GLY A 103 4.01 -4.46 -5.35
CA GLY A 103 4.01 -3.14 -5.96
C GLY A 103 4.80 -2.12 -5.13
N GLU A 104 4.62 -2.13 -3.81
CA GLU A 104 5.34 -1.27 -2.86
C GLU A 104 6.83 -1.60 -2.81
N TYR A 105 7.21 -2.89 -2.84
CA TYR A 105 8.60 -3.29 -2.92
C TYR A 105 9.29 -2.71 -4.18
N PHE A 106 8.65 -2.82 -5.35
CA PHE A 106 9.15 -2.19 -6.57
C PHE A 106 9.18 -0.67 -6.48
N PHE A 107 8.17 -0.07 -5.84
CA PHE A 107 8.08 1.36 -5.63
C PHE A 107 9.23 1.88 -4.73
N HIS A 108 9.60 1.16 -3.67
CA HIS A 108 10.77 1.49 -2.84
C HIS A 108 12.07 1.47 -3.63
N ILE A 109 12.28 0.46 -4.48
CA ILE A 109 13.46 0.39 -5.37
C ILE A 109 13.47 1.57 -6.34
N TYR A 110 12.32 1.90 -6.92
CA TYR A 110 12.19 3.04 -7.84
C TYR A 110 12.47 4.38 -7.13
N LEU A 111 12.00 4.56 -5.90
CA LEU A 111 12.26 5.77 -5.11
C LEU A 111 13.74 5.94 -4.79
N MET A 112 14.42 4.85 -4.39
CA MET A 112 15.87 4.83 -4.14
C MET A 112 16.66 5.19 -5.39
N ARG A 113 16.23 4.71 -6.57
CA ARG A 113 16.92 4.97 -7.83
C ARG A 113 16.71 6.38 -8.38
N LYS A 114 15.60 7.02 -8.05
CA LYS A 114 15.26 8.39 -8.52
C LYS A 114 15.63 9.50 -7.57
N ASP A 115 16.30 9.21 -6.45
CA ASP A 115 16.72 10.22 -5.47
C ASP A 115 15.53 11.01 -4.83
N LEU A 116 14.29 10.58 -5.10
CA LEU A 116 13.06 11.15 -4.53
C LEU A 116 12.86 10.73 -3.06
N GLY A 117 13.73 9.84 -2.57
CA GLY A 117 13.83 9.39 -1.19
C GLY A 117 14.96 10.09 -0.45
N GLY A 118 15.07 11.42 -0.57
CA GLY A 118 15.92 12.24 0.30
C GLY A 118 17.36 11.73 0.44
N SER A 119 18.08 11.54 -0.66
CA SER A 119 19.50 11.24 -0.64
C SER A 119 20.30 12.53 -0.42
N ARG A 120 20.29 13.05 0.82
CA ARG A 120 21.33 13.97 1.31
C ARG A 120 22.50 13.24 1.97
N PHE A 121 22.84 12.05 1.48
CA PHE A 121 23.94 11.26 2.03
C PHE A 121 24.97 10.77 1.01
N LEU A 122 25.05 11.42 -0.15
CA LEU A 122 26.19 11.27 -1.05
C LEU A 122 26.63 12.65 -1.56
N GLU A 123 27.02 13.54 -0.65
CA GLU A 123 28.05 14.52 -1.00
C GLU A 123 29.42 13.82 -0.92
N PRO A 124 30.28 14.00 -1.93
CA PRO A 124 31.42 13.12 -2.18
C PRO A 124 32.52 13.36 -1.15
N ARG A 125 32.95 12.30 -0.45
CA ARG A 125 34.30 12.30 0.13
C ARG A 125 35.28 11.88 -0.96
N SER A 126 35.93 12.87 -1.56
CA SER A 126 37.39 13.03 -1.47
C SER A 126 37.90 14.01 -2.54
N GLU A 127 38.41 15.13 -2.03
CA GLU A 127 39.69 15.79 -2.40
C GLU A 127 39.95 16.17 -3.87
#